data_AF-A0A4U9TF58-F1
#
_entry.id   AF-A0A4U9TF58-F1
#
_cell.length_a   1.000
_cell.length_b   1.000
_cell.length_c   1.000
_cell.angle_alpha   90.00
_cell.angle_beta   90.00
_cell.angle_gamma   90.00
#
_symmetry.space_group_name_H-M   'P 1'
#
loop_
_entity.id
_entity.type
_entity.pdbx_description
1 polymer ?
#
loop_
_entity_poly.entity_id
_entity_poly.type
_entity_poly.pdbx_seq_one_letter_code
_entity_poly.pdbx_strand_id
1 'polypeptide(L)'
;MVTVFGRIKAEDGTLLANANINNHIGRTRTDEKGEFVMDVDKKFPVIDFTYRHNQSCEVALDLSKAQGAVWVGDVVCRGLKSYAKVSQPGDMSNEG
;
A
#
# COMPACT_ATOMS: atom_id res chain seq x y z
N MET A 1 -12.90 2.46 -13.67
CA MET A 1 -12.62 1.94 -12.32
C MET A 1 -12.47 0.42 -12.39
N VAL A 2 -11.52 -0.13 -11.65
CA VAL A 2 -11.27 -1.58 -11.50
C VAL A 2 -10.95 -1.85 -10.03
N THR A 3 -11.50 -2.91 -9.46
CA THR A 3 -11.12 -3.37 -8.12
C THR A 3 -9.79 -4.13 -8.22
N VAL A 4 -8.77 -3.59 -7.58
CA VAL A 4 -7.42 -4.15 -7.59
C VAL A 4 -7.14 -4.85 -6.28
N PHE A 5 -6.58 -6.04 -6.39
CA PHE A 5 -6.07 -6.85 -5.30
C PHE A 5 -4.57 -7.04 -5.52
N GLY A 6 -3.76 -6.95 -4.47
CA GLY A 6 -2.32 -7.18 -4.59
C GLY A 6 -1.66 -7.29 -3.23
N ARG A 7 -0.35 -7.51 -3.24
CA ARG A 7 0.48 -7.53 -2.05
C ARG A 7 1.63 -6.55 -2.19
N ILE A 8 1.77 -5.61 -1.26
CA ILE A 8 2.78 -4.56 -1.35
C ILE A 8 3.97 -4.85 -0.43
N LYS A 9 5.19 -4.64 -0.95
CA LYS A 9 6.45 -4.85 -0.24
C LYS A 9 7.46 -3.74 -0.54
N ALA A 10 8.39 -3.51 0.39
CA ALA A 10 9.53 -2.62 0.22
C ALA A 10 10.59 -3.24 -0.71
N GLU A 11 11.64 -2.49 -1.02
CA GLU A 11 12.71 -2.97 -1.92
C GLU A 11 13.48 -4.17 -1.37
N ASP A 12 13.65 -4.28 -0.05
CA ASP A 12 14.25 -5.43 0.61
C ASP A 12 13.31 -6.65 0.74
N GLY A 13 12.07 -6.53 0.27
CA GLY A 13 11.05 -7.57 0.32
C GLY A 13 10.22 -7.61 1.61
N THR A 14 10.48 -6.71 2.57
CA THR A 14 9.63 -6.59 3.76
C THR A 14 8.21 -6.18 3.37
N LEU A 15 7.23 -6.85 3.95
CA LEU A 15 5.82 -6.63 3.64
C LEU A 15 5.35 -5.33 4.29
N LEU A 16 4.67 -4.47 3.52
CA LEU A 16 4.00 -3.29 4.08
C LEU A 16 2.70 -3.74 4.78
N ALA A 17 2.84 -4.42 5.91
CA ALA A 17 1.71 -4.93 6.68
C ALA A 17 1.07 -3.82 7.52
N ASN A 18 -0.27 -3.80 7.59
CA ASN A 18 -1.03 -2.81 8.39
C ASN A 18 -0.78 -1.34 7.98
N ALA A 19 -0.35 -1.13 6.73
CA ALA A 19 0.02 0.13 6.13
C ALA A 19 -1.18 0.81 5.47
N ASN A 20 -1.28 2.13 5.60
CA ASN A 20 -2.26 2.92 4.85
C ASN A 20 -1.72 3.19 3.45
N ILE A 21 -2.46 2.81 2.42
CA ILE A 21 -2.15 3.11 1.03
C ILE A 21 -3.29 3.93 0.43
N ASN A 22 -2.96 4.84 -0.47
CA ASN A 22 -3.92 5.71 -1.13
C ASN A 22 -3.81 5.60 -2.65
N ASN A 23 -4.82 6.10 -3.31
CA ASN A 23 -4.73 6.62 -4.66
C ASN A 23 -5.53 7.92 -4.73
N HIS A 24 -5.60 8.53 -5.91
CA HIS A 24 -6.33 9.78 -6.09
C HIS A 24 -7.86 9.69 -5.84
N ILE A 25 -8.47 8.50 -5.71
CA ILE A 25 -9.92 8.33 -5.45
C ILE A 25 -10.26 7.74 -4.09
N GLY A 26 -9.28 7.25 -3.33
CA GLY A 26 -9.56 6.52 -2.09
C GLY A 26 -8.33 6.05 -1.33
N ARG A 27 -8.59 5.37 -0.22
CA ARG A 27 -7.58 4.85 0.70
C ARG A 27 -8.03 3.50 1.24
N THR A 28 -7.08 2.60 1.42
CA THR A 28 -7.30 1.33 2.12
C THR A 28 -6.15 1.05 3.10
N ARG A 29 -6.30 0.02 3.91
CA ARG A 29 -5.24 -0.45 4.81
C ARG A 29 -4.88 -1.87 4.42
N THR A 30 -3.60 -2.15 4.27
CA THR A 30 -3.11 -3.50 4.01
C THR A 30 -3.31 -4.38 5.25
N ASP A 31 -3.46 -5.68 5.03
CA ASP A 31 -3.56 -6.65 6.12
C ASP A 31 -2.18 -7.03 6.70
N GLU A 32 -2.12 -8.10 7.49
CA GLU A 32 -0.88 -8.59 8.11
C GLU A 32 0.12 -9.18 7.10
N LYS A 33 -0.33 -9.56 5.91
CA LYS A 33 0.47 -10.08 4.82
C LYS A 33 0.84 -9.01 3.80
N GLY A 34 0.47 -7.75 4.05
CA GLY A 34 0.65 -6.65 3.09
C GLY A 34 -0.31 -6.72 1.92
N GLU A 35 -1.37 -7.53 2.01
CA GLU A 35 -2.41 -7.66 0.99
C GLU A 35 -3.37 -6.47 1.08
N PHE A 36 -3.85 -5.99 -0.07
CA PHE A 36 -4.79 -4.87 -0.14
C PHE A 36 -5.89 -5.13 -1.18
N VAL A 37 -7.00 -4.44 -0.98
CA VAL A 37 -8.10 -4.31 -1.94
C VAL A 37 -8.48 -2.85 -2.04
N MET A 38 -8.53 -2.32 -3.26
CA MET A 38 -8.98 -0.95 -3.52
C MET A 38 -9.47 -0.77 -4.95
N ASP A 39 -10.41 0.15 -5.15
CA ASP A 39 -10.78 0.59 -6.48
C ASP A 39 -9.76 1.58 -7.05
N VAL A 40 -9.43 1.43 -8.34
CA VAL A 40 -8.44 2.23 -9.05
C VAL A 40 -9.02 2.77 -10.36
N ASP A 41 -8.79 4.06 -10.66
CA ASP A 41 -9.07 4.59 -11.99
C ASP A 41 -8.03 4.04 -12.99
N LYS A 42 -8.52 3.50 -14.11
CA LYS A 42 -7.65 3.02 -15.20
C LYS A 42 -6.89 4.15 -15.87
N LYS A 43 -7.38 5.40 -15.80
CA LYS A 43 -6.70 6.58 -16.37
C LYS A 43 -5.49 7.01 -15.53
N PHE A 44 -5.55 6.79 -14.22
CA PHE A 44 -4.48 7.12 -13.28
C PHE A 44 -4.22 5.92 -12.35
N PRO A 45 -3.65 4.82 -12.88
CA PRO A 45 -3.53 3.55 -12.17
C PRO A 45 -2.34 3.56 -11.20
N VAL A 46 -2.31 4.55 -10.32
CA VAL A 46 -1.22 4.81 -9.40
C VAL A 46 -1.71 4.61 -7.98
N ILE A 47 -0.92 3.90 -7.18
CA ILE A 47 -1.08 3.82 -5.74
C ILE A 47 0.11 4.45 -5.05
N ASP A 48 -0.16 5.20 -4.00
CA ASP A 48 0.83 5.86 -3.17
C ASP A 48 0.81 5.28 -1.76
N PHE A 49 2.00 5.18 -1.19
CA PHE A 49 2.19 4.89 0.21
C PHE A 49 2.86 6.10 0.83
N THR A 50 2.29 6.59 1.94
CA THR A 50 2.90 7.67 2.73
C THR A 50 3.07 7.19 4.16
N TYR A 51 4.32 7.20 4.62
CA TYR A 51 4.75 6.82 5.97
C TYR A 51 5.48 7.98 6.64
N ARG A 52 5.61 7.92 7.97
CA ARG A 52 6.24 8.99 8.76
C ARG A 52 7.67 9.26 8.28
N HIS A 53 8.16 10.48 8.51
CA HIS A 53 9.51 10.96 8.14
C HIS A 53 9.79 11.05 6.63
N ASN A 54 8.82 11.52 5.84
CA ASN A 54 8.96 11.72 4.39
C ASN A 54 9.24 10.43 3.60
N GLN A 55 8.95 9.27 4.18
CA GLN A 55 9.03 8.01 3.47
C GLN A 55 7.75 7.83 2.67
N SER A 56 7.86 7.97 1.36
CA SER A 56 6.77 7.67 0.44
C SER A 56 7.26 6.81 -0.71
N CYS A 57 6.33 6.13 -1.35
CA CYS A 57 6.55 5.56 -2.66
C CYS A 57 5.30 5.73 -3.51
N GLU A 58 5.52 5.71 -4.81
CA GLU A 58 4.47 5.72 -5.80
C GLU A 58 4.68 4.53 -6.73
N VAL A 59 3.61 3.79 -7.01
CA VAL A 59 3.67 2.63 -7.91
C VAL A 59 2.56 2.70 -8.95
N ALA A 60 2.98 2.69 -10.21
CA ALA A 60 2.07 2.54 -11.34
C ALA A 60 1.74 1.04 -11.55
N LEU A 61 0.46 0.75 -11.69
CA LEU A 61 -0.08 -0.59 -11.92
C LEU A 61 -0.42 -0.79 -13.41
N ASP A 62 -0.09 -1.95 -13.96
CA ASP A 62 -0.57 -2.33 -15.30
C ASP A 62 -2.00 -2.87 -15.21
N LEU A 63 -2.98 -2.02 -15.54
CA LEU A 63 -4.40 -2.36 -15.61
C LEU A 63 -4.92 -2.46 -17.05
N SER A 64 -4.02 -2.52 -18.04
CA SER A 64 -4.39 -2.49 -19.47
C SER A 64 -5.38 -3.58 -19.83
N LYS A 65 -5.18 -4.79 -19.30
CA LYS A 65 -6.02 -5.98 -19.56
C LYS A 65 -7.12 -6.22 -18.53
N ALA A 66 -7.21 -5.39 -17.48
CA ALA A 66 -8.15 -5.64 -16.39
C ALA A 66 -9.60 -5.27 -16.77
N GLN A 67 -10.55 -6.16 -16.39
CA GLN A 67 -11.99 -5.97 -16.52
C GLN A 67 -12.67 -6.32 -15.19
N GLY A 68 -13.33 -5.33 -14.57
CA GLY A 68 -13.99 -5.50 -13.27
C GLY A 68 -13.00 -5.58 -12.10
N ALA A 69 -12.37 -6.73 -11.90
CA ALA A 69 -11.46 -7.03 -10.80
C ALA A 69 -10.16 -7.68 -11.29
N VAL A 70 -9.02 -7.41 -10.63
CA VAL A 70 -7.73 -7.99 -11.01
C VAL A 70 -6.79 -8.20 -9.81
N TRP A 71 -6.11 -9.35 -9.78
CA TRP A 71 -4.96 -9.59 -8.90
C TRP A 71 -3.68 -9.19 -9.62
N VAL A 72 -2.95 -8.20 -9.10
CA VAL A 72 -1.71 -7.67 -9.71
C VAL A 72 -0.44 -8.33 -9.18
N GLY A 73 -0.55 -9.25 -8.22
CA GLY A 73 0.61 -9.90 -7.61
C GLY A 73 1.35 -9.00 -6.62
N ASP A 74 2.67 -9.19 -6.57
CA ASP A 74 3.54 -8.42 -5.70
C ASP A 74 3.83 -7.04 -6.31
N VAL A 75 3.50 -5.99 -5.57
CA VAL A 75 3.81 -4.60 -5.88
C VAL A 75 5.03 -4.18 -5.06
N VAL A 76 6.07 -3.71 -5.72
CA VAL A 76 7.28 -3.21 -5.05
C VAL A 76 7.20 -1.68 -4.92
N CYS A 77 7.18 -1.21 -3.68
CA CYS A 77 7.20 0.19 -3.28
C CYS A 77 8.61 0.78 -3.46
N ARG A 78 8.93 1.20 -4.69
CA ARG A 78 10.25 1.76 -5.04
C ARG A 78 10.46 3.11 -4.33
N GLY A 79 11.63 3.31 -3.74
CA GLY A 79 11.94 4.46 -2.88
C GLY A 79 11.83 4.14 -1.38
N LEU A 80 11.16 3.05 -1.00
CA LEU A 80 11.14 2.54 0.36
C LEU A 80 12.10 1.36 0.47
N LYS A 81 13.26 1.58 1.09
CA LYS A 81 14.30 0.54 1.23
C LYS A 81 13.84 -0.64 2.07
N SER A 82 13.15 -0.37 3.17
CA SER A 82 12.67 -1.35 4.13
C SER A 82 11.42 -0.85 4.83
N TYR A 83 10.56 -1.77 5.23
CA TYR A 83 9.42 -1.54 6.10
C TYR A 83 9.54 -2.46 7.32
N ALA A 84 10.19 -1.95 8.37
CA ALA A 84 10.03 -2.53 9.69
C ALA A 84 8.67 -2.09 10.22
N LYS A 85 7.80 -3.05 10.57
CA LYS A 85 6.64 -2.78 11.42
C LYS A 85 7.21 -2.21 12.72
N VAL A 86 7.31 -0.88 12.85
CA VAL A 86 7.63 -0.27 14.14
C VAL A 86 6.42 -0.57 15.00
N SER A 87 6.44 -1.71 15.68
CA SER A 87 5.64 -1.95 16.87
C SER A 87 5.94 -0.78 17.79
N GLN A 88 5.01 0.15 17.93
CA GLN A 88 5.09 1.14 18.99
C GLN A 88 4.84 0.41 20.31
N PRO A 89 5.78 0.41 21.27
CA PRO A 89 5.39 0.54 22.66
C PRO A 89 4.99 2.00 22.85
N GLY A 90 3.70 2.31 22.81
CA GLY A 90 3.23 3.70 22.81
C GLY A 90 1.79 3.99 23.21
N ASP A 91 0.89 3.00 23.28
CA ASP A 91 -0.42 3.15 23.90
C ASP A 91 -0.37 2.75 25.39
N MET A 92 0.50 3.40 26.16
CA MET A 92 0.38 3.44 27.61
C MET A 92 0.60 4.86 28.11
N SER A 93 -0.36 5.31 28.91
CA SER A 93 -0.45 6.54 29.70
C SER A 93 -0.78 7.86 28.98
N ASN A 94 -2.05 8.26 29.07
CA ASN A 94 -2.36 9.48 29.84
C ASN A 94 -3.80 9.42 30.39
N GLU A 95 -3.94 8.83 31.58
CA GLU A 95 -4.92 9.33 32.55
C GLU A 95 -4.25 10.51 33.27
N GLY A 96 -4.86 11.69 33.16
CA GLY A 96 -4.47 12.91 33.85
C GLY A 96 -5.65 13.87 33.84
#